data_AF-A0A6A3CAZ6-F1
#
_entry.id   AF-A0A6A3CAZ6-F1
#
_cell.length_a   1.000
_cell.length_b   1.000
_cell.length_c   1.000
_cell.angle_alpha   90.00
_cell.angle_beta   90.00
_cell.angle_gamma   90.00
#
_symmetry.space_group_name_H-M   'P 1'
#
loop_
_entity.id
_entity.type
_entity.pdbx_description
1 polymer ?
#
loop_
_entity_poly.entity_id
_entity_poly.type
_entity_poly.pdbx_seq_one_letter_code
_entity_poly.pdbx_strand_id
1 'polypeptide(L)'
;MNRSEQTEQKQLLPVIGVVAGAGPHQTVLTIVSGTPAVAVPSPTAFSSSPHQLAYQQAQQFRHHQQQQQQQQLQTFWASQMQEIEQMSDFRNHSLPLTRIKKIMKVDEDVRMISAEAPVIFAKACEIFVLELTLCSWIHTEENKRRTLQKNDIVAAISRTEVFDFLVDIIPRDELKEEGLGVTKAAPFL
;
A
#
# COMPACT_ATOMS: atom_id res chain seq x y z
N MET A 1 49.41 -0.32 -1.28
CA MET A 1 48.72 -1.47 -0.64
C MET A 1 47.44 -0.95 0.01
N ASN A 2 46.21 -1.40 -0.24
CA ASN A 2 45.59 -2.41 -1.10
C ASN A 2 44.07 -2.08 -0.99
N ARG A 3 43.39 -1.53 -2.01
CA ARG A 3 42.54 -2.21 -3.01
C ARG A 3 41.72 -3.41 -2.50
N SER A 4 40.42 -3.21 -2.33
CA SER A 4 39.31 -4.20 -2.33
C SER A 4 38.01 -3.35 -2.41
N GLU A 5 37.51 -2.88 -3.56
CA GLU A 5 36.85 -3.58 -4.67
C GLU A 5 35.69 -4.52 -4.28
N GLN A 6 34.51 -4.17 -4.82
CA GLN A 6 33.28 -4.94 -5.08
C GLN A 6 32.27 -5.09 -3.91
N THR A 7 30.96 -4.90 -4.08
CA THR A 7 30.17 -5.18 -5.29
C THR A 7 28.91 -4.30 -5.40
N GLU A 8 28.76 -3.71 -6.57
CA GLU A 8 27.59 -3.04 -7.13
C GLU A 8 26.52 -4.08 -7.47
N GLN A 9 25.36 -4.06 -6.78
CA GLN A 9 24.26 -4.98 -7.10
C GLN A 9 23.38 -4.36 -8.20
N LYS A 10 23.86 -4.49 -9.44
CA LYS A 10 23.11 -4.14 -10.64
C LYS A 10 22.02 -5.19 -10.87
N GLN A 11 20.78 -4.73 -10.82
CA GLN A 11 19.56 -5.48 -11.08
C GLN A 11 19.62 -6.11 -12.49
N LEU A 12 19.82 -7.43 -12.55
CA LEU A 12 19.79 -8.21 -13.78
C LEU A 12 18.34 -8.57 -14.10
N LEU A 13 17.88 -8.11 -15.27
CA LEU A 13 16.66 -8.57 -15.94
C LEU A 13 16.74 -10.10 -16.15
N PRO A 14 15.65 -10.87 -15.99
CA PRO A 14 15.68 -12.29 -16.31
C PRO A 14 15.75 -12.47 -17.83
N VAL A 15 16.89 -13.01 -18.27
CA VAL A 15 17.13 -13.53 -19.61
C VAL A 15 16.16 -14.68 -19.89
N ILE A 16 15.49 -14.62 -21.04
CA ILE A 16 14.64 -15.69 -21.57
C ILE A 16 15.56 -16.86 -21.99
N GLY A 17 15.69 -17.85 -21.11
CA GLY A 17 16.33 -19.12 -21.40
C GLY A 17 15.30 -20.14 -21.85
N VAL A 18 15.25 -20.43 -23.15
CA VAL A 18 14.60 -21.65 -23.67
C VAL A 18 15.61 -22.78 -23.55
N VAL A 19 15.36 -23.73 -22.65
CA VAL A 19 16.05 -25.02 -22.63
C VAL A 19 15.03 -26.13 -22.79
N ALA A 20 15.16 -26.86 -23.89
CA ALA A 20 14.50 -28.12 -24.18
C ALA A 20 15.24 -29.27 -23.47
N GLY A 21 14.52 -30.30 -23.01
CA GLY A 21 15.15 -31.53 -22.51
C GLY A 21 14.22 -32.56 -21.88
N ALA A 22 13.85 -33.56 -22.69
CA ALA A 22 13.48 -34.98 -22.46
C ALA A 22 13.21 -35.54 -21.04
N GLY A 23 12.16 -36.40 -20.94
CA GLY A 23 11.77 -37.22 -19.76
C GLY A 23 12.66 -38.44 -19.49
N PRO A 24 12.17 -39.63 -19.07
CA PRO A 24 10.88 -40.04 -18.48
C PRO A 24 11.03 -40.89 -17.17
N HIS A 25 9.90 -41.43 -16.68
CA HIS A 25 9.74 -42.56 -15.73
C HIS A 25 9.59 -42.25 -14.23
N GLN A 26 8.37 -42.44 -13.71
CA GLN A 26 8.19 -43.01 -12.39
C GLN A 26 7.13 -44.12 -12.45
N THR A 27 7.58 -45.33 -12.18
CA THR A 27 6.80 -46.57 -12.10
C THR A 27 6.17 -46.65 -10.71
N VAL A 28 4.84 -46.71 -10.61
CA VAL A 28 4.16 -47.13 -9.39
C VAL A 28 3.28 -48.34 -9.72
N LEU A 29 3.59 -49.45 -9.06
CA LEU A 29 2.81 -50.69 -9.11
C LEU A 29 1.54 -50.51 -8.27
N THR A 30 0.38 -50.80 -8.85
CA THR A 30 -0.83 -51.11 -8.07
C THR A 30 -1.54 -52.30 -8.69
N ILE A 31 -1.66 -53.35 -7.88
CA ILE A 31 -2.42 -54.57 -8.11
C ILE A 31 -3.89 -54.26 -7.80
N VAL A 32 -4.85 -54.59 -8.67
CA VAL A 32 -6.14 -55.15 -8.24
C VAL A 32 -6.99 -55.64 -9.43
N SER A 33 -7.67 -56.75 -9.16
CA SER A 33 -8.52 -57.57 -10.04
C SER A 33 -9.77 -56.88 -10.59
N GLY A 34 -10.08 -57.23 -11.85
CA GLY A 34 -11.41 -57.67 -12.30
C GLY A 34 -12.59 -56.71 -12.19
N THR A 35 -12.87 -55.95 -13.26
CA THR A 35 -14.21 -55.64 -13.84
C THR A 35 -14.03 -54.61 -14.98
N PRO A 36 -14.90 -54.58 -16.02
CA PRO A 36 -14.72 -53.68 -17.15
C PRO A 36 -15.14 -52.25 -16.76
N ALA A 37 -14.16 -51.37 -16.57
CA ALA A 37 -14.39 -49.96 -16.27
C ALA A 37 -14.87 -49.21 -17.52
N VAL A 38 -16.05 -48.60 -17.43
CA VAL A 38 -16.45 -47.51 -18.32
C VAL A 38 -15.45 -46.37 -18.14
N ALA A 39 -14.74 -46.04 -19.20
CA ALA A 39 -13.78 -44.93 -19.22
C ALA A 39 -14.53 -43.60 -19.04
N VAL A 40 -14.59 -43.10 -17.81
CA VAL A 40 -14.88 -41.69 -17.55
C VAL A 40 -13.60 -40.93 -17.89
N PRO A 41 -13.61 -39.98 -18.85
CA PRO A 41 -12.42 -39.20 -19.16
C PRO A 41 -12.03 -38.41 -17.90
N SER A 42 -10.84 -38.72 -17.37
CA SER A 42 -10.18 -37.98 -16.31
C SER A 42 -10.17 -36.47 -16.63
N PRO A 43 -10.33 -35.57 -15.65
CA PRO A 43 -10.22 -34.15 -15.92
C PRO A 43 -8.82 -33.88 -16.46
N THR A 44 -8.79 -33.37 -17.70
CA THR A 44 -7.61 -32.88 -18.39
C THR A 44 -6.69 -32.15 -17.42
N ALA A 45 -5.43 -32.61 -17.33
CA ALA A 45 -4.36 -31.82 -16.76
C ALA A 45 -4.37 -30.47 -17.49
N PHE A 46 -4.81 -29.42 -16.79
CA PHE A 46 -4.89 -28.08 -17.35
C PHE A 46 -3.49 -27.68 -17.80
N SER A 47 -3.28 -27.62 -19.12
CA SER A 47 -2.16 -26.91 -19.70
C SER A 47 -2.33 -25.45 -19.30
N SER A 48 -1.64 -25.02 -18.25
CA SER A 48 -1.63 -23.63 -17.82
C SER A 48 -0.95 -22.82 -18.92
N SER A 49 -1.77 -22.16 -19.72
CA SER A 49 -1.30 -21.26 -20.78
C SER A 49 -0.36 -20.21 -20.17
N PRO A 50 0.72 -19.78 -20.87
CA PRO A 50 1.71 -18.84 -20.33
C PRO A 50 1.09 -17.55 -19.76
N HIS A 51 -0.04 -17.13 -20.32
CA HIS A 51 -0.84 -16.01 -19.85
C HIS A 51 -1.38 -16.21 -18.43
N GLN A 52 -1.80 -17.43 -18.07
CA GLN A 52 -2.34 -17.74 -16.74
C GLN A 52 -1.26 -17.65 -15.64
N LEU A 53 -0.03 -18.05 -15.93
CA LEU A 53 1.11 -17.93 -15.00
C LEU A 53 1.50 -16.46 -14.77
N ALA A 54 1.51 -15.65 -15.83
CA ALA A 54 1.85 -14.23 -15.72
C ALA A 54 0.85 -13.46 -14.82
N TYR A 55 -0.45 -13.74 -14.96
CA TYR A 55 -1.48 -13.16 -14.09
C TYR A 55 -1.31 -13.58 -12.63
N GLN A 56 -1.02 -14.87 -12.40
CA GLN A 56 -0.80 -15.38 -11.05
C GLN A 56 0.42 -14.72 -10.39
N GLN A 57 1.50 -14.51 -11.14
CA GLN A 57 2.69 -13.83 -10.64
C GLN A 57 2.43 -12.34 -10.34
N ALA A 58 1.68 -11.63 -11.19
CA ALA A 58 1.31 -10.24 -10.96
C ALA A 58 0.45 -10.06 -9.69
N GLN A 59 -0.48 -11.00 -9.43
CA GLN A 59 -1.28 -10.96 -8.21
C GLN A 59 -0.45 -11.16 -6.95
N GLN A 60 0.47 -12.12 -6.96
CA GLN A 60 1.38 -12.35 -5.83
C GLN A 60 2.22 -11.11 -5.52
N PHE A 61 2.73 -10.42 -6.55
CA PHE A 61 3.48 -9.18 -6.36
C PHE A 61 2.64 -8.08 -5.70
N ARG A 62 1.40 -7.87 -6.15
CA ARG A 62 0.50 -6.87 -5.54
C ARG A 62 0.18 -7.19 -4.09
N HIS A 63 -0.11 -8.46 -3.77
CA HIS A 63 -0.36 -8.86 -2.39
C HIS A 63 0.85 -8.63 -1.49
N HIS A 64 2.05 -8.97 -1.97
CA HIS A 64 3.28 -8.74 -1.23
C HIS A 64 3.52 -7.24 -0.97
N GLN A 65 3.32 -6.40 -1.99
CA GLN A 65 3.46 -4.94 -1.87
C GLN A 65 2.47 -4.37 -0.84
N GLN A 66 1.20 -4.79 -0.88
CA GLN A 66 0.19 -4.35 0.08
C GLN A 66 0.53 -4.78 1.51
N GLN A 67 1.07 -5.99 1.70
CA GLN A 67 1.51 -6.47 3.00
C GLN A 67 2.69 -5.63 3.54
N GLN A 68 3.65 -5.27 2.69
CA GLN A 68 4.75 -4.38 3.08
C GLN A 68 4.24 -3.01 3.53
N GLN A 69 3.31 -2.41 2.79
CA GLN A 69 2.69 -1.12 3.15
C GLN A 69 2.02 -1.20 4.54
N GLN A 70 1.27 -2.26 4.80
CA GLN A 70 0.62 -2.46 6.09
C GLN A 70 1.61 -2.67 7.23
N GLN A 71 2.74 -3.36 6.98
CA GLN A 71 3.79 -3.55 7.97
C GLN A 71 4.53 -2.24 8.31
N GLN A 72 4.76 -1.37 7.31
CA GLN A 72 5.33 -0.05 7.54
C GLN A 72 4.43 0.79 8.45
N LEU A 73 3.12 0.76 8.19
CA LEU A 73 2.14 1.49 9.01
C LEU A 73 2.07 0.94 10.45
N GLN A 74 2.10 -0.38 10.63
CA GLN A 74 2.15 -0.99 11.96
C GLN A 74 3.41 -0.59 12.73
N THR A 75 4.56 -0.57 12.05
CA THR A 75 5.84 -0.18 12.65
C THR A 75 5.83 1.30 13.04
N PHE A 76 5.28 2.16 12.18
CA PHE A 76 5.06 3.57 12.47
C PHE A 76 4.22 3.75 13.74
N TRP A 77 3.07 3.09 13.83
CA TRP A 77 2.18 3.19 14.99
C TRP A 77 2.81 2.64 16.27
N ALA A 78 3.51 1.51 16.19
CA ALA A 78 4.25 0.97 17.33
C ALA A 78 5.30 1.98 17.85
N SER A 79 6.04 2.61 16.94
CA SER A 79 7.01 3.65 17.30
C SER A 79 6.35 4.88 17.92
N GLN A 80 5.23 5.36 17.35
CA GLN A 80 4.51 6.53 17.89
C GLN A 80 3.92 6.24 19.26
N MET A 81 3.43 5.03 19.51
CA MET A 81 2.93 4.64 20.82
C MET A 81 4.03 4.57 21.88
N GLN A 82 5.16 3.96 21.53
CA GLN A 82 6.33 3.94 22.40
C GLN A 82 6.85 5.35 22.70
N GLU A 83 6.82 6.27 21.73
CA GLU A 83 7.20 7.67 21.92
C GLU A 83 6.26 8.38 22.90
N ILE A 84 4.95 8.15 22.78
CA ILE A 84 3.95 8.72 23.70
C ILE A 84 4.13 8.19 25.11
N GLU A 85 4.39 6.89 25.30
CA GLU A 85 4.61 6.30 26.63
C GLU A 85 5.86 6.87 27.33
N GLN A 86 6.88 7.24 26.56
CA GLN A 86 8.11 7.85 27.11
C GLN A 86 8.01 9.36 27.30
N MET A 87 6.98 10.01 26.74
CA MET A 87 6.78 11.45 26.85
C MET A 87 6.37 11.82 28.28
N SER A 88 7.28 12.49 29.00
CA SER A 88 7.08 12.92 30.39
C SER A 88 6.75 14.42 30.53
N ASP A 89 7.05 15.24 29.51
CA ASP A 89 6.75 16.67 29.51
C ASP A 89 5.93 17.06 28.28
N PHE A 90 4.69 17.50 28.51
CA PHE A 90 3.79 17.97 27.48
C PHE A 90 3.95 19.46 27.19
N ARG A 91 4.99 20.14 27.69
CA ARG A 91 5.14 21.60 27.47
C ARG A 91 5.73 21.96 26.11
N ASN A 92 6.42 21.02 25.46
CA ASN A 92 7.11 21.27 24.21
C ASN A 92 6.32 20.70 23.03
N HIS A 93 5.40 21.49 22.49
CA HIS A 93 4.61 21.12 21.32
C HIS A 93 5.14 21.72 20.03
N SER A 94 5.15 20.92 18.96
CA SER A 94 5.42 21.37 17.59
C SER A 94 4.35 22.35 17.07
N LEU A 95 3.13 22.29 17.62
CA LEU A 95 1.98 23.09 17.20
C LEU A 95 1.54 24.08 18.29
N PRO A 96 1.19 25.34 17.93
CA PRO A 96 0.81 26.34 18.90
C PRO A 96 -0.60 26.09 19.48
N LEU A 97 -0.68 25.79 20.79
CA LEU A 97 -1.93 25.49 21.50
C LEU A 97 -3.01 26.55 21.32
N THR A 98 -2.64 27.83 21.31
CA THR A 98 -3.58 28.93 21.09
C THR A 98 -4.25 28.86 19.71
N ARG A 99 -3.54 28.38 18.68
CA ARG A 99 -4.12 28.21 17.34
C ARG A 99 -5.08 27.03 17.32
N ILE A 100 -4.69 25.91 17.94
CA ILE A 100 -5.54 24.73 18.09
C ILE A 100 -6.85 25.12 18.78
N LYS A 101 -6.77 25.79 19.93
CA LYS A 101 -7.93 26.28 20.67
C LYS A 101 -8.82 27.21 19.83
N LYS A 102 -8.24 28.07 18.98
CA LYS A 102 -9.01 28.93 18.07
C LYS A 102 -9.76 28.13 17.01
N ILE A 103 -9.14 27.09 16.42
CA ILE A 103 -9.79 26.22 15.44
C ILE A 103 -10.96 25.46 16.09
N MET A 104 -10.74 24.89 17.28
CA MET A 104 -11.80 24.21 18.05
C MET A 104 -12.99 25.14 18.39
N LYS A 105 -12.75 26.45 18.46
CA LYS A 105 -13.75 27.49 18.75
C LYS A 105 -14.43 28.08 17.52
N VAL A 106 -14.09 27.61 16.31
CA VAL A 106 -14.81 27.99 15.08
C VAL A 106 -16.24 27.46 15.13
N ASP A 107 -16.46 26.33 15.77
CA ASP A 107 -17.79 25.80 16.07
C ASP A 107 -18.44 26.62 17.19
N GLU A 108 -19.56 27.29 16.86
CA GLU A 108 -20.29 28.18 17.76
C GLU A 108 -20.89 27.44 18.98
N ASP A 109 -21.15 26.14 18.85
CA ASP A 109 -21.71 25.32 19.93
C ASP A 109 -20.67 24.97 21.01
N VAL A 110 -19.37 25.18 20.72
CA VAL A 110 -18.27 24.89 21.65
C VAL A 110 -18.07 26.04 22.64
N ARG A 111 -18.65 25.94 23.84
CA ARG A 111 -18.56 26.99 24.88
C ARG A 111 -17.29 26.97 25.73
N MET A 112 -16.84 25.81 26.19
CA MET A 112 -15.63 25.69 27.01
C MET A 112 -14.75 24.57 26.47
N ILE A 113 -13.43 24.73 26.62
CA ILE A 113 -12.44 23.75 26.19
C ILE A 113 -11.49 23.55 27.38
N SER A 114 -11.36 22.29 27.82
CA SER A 114 -10.38 21.91 28.86
C SER A 114 -8.96 22.30 28.44
N ALA A 115 -8.10 22.66 29.40
CA ALA A 115 -6.69 22.95 29.11
C ALA A 115 -5.95 21.74 28.51
N GLU A 116 -6.40 20.52 28.81
CA GLU A 116 -5.80 19.27 28.33
C GLU A 116 -6.15 18.98 26.86
N ALA A 117 -7.30 19.42 26.37
CA ALA A 117 -7.75 19.07 25.01
C ALA A 117 -6.82 19.63 23.91
N PRO A 118 -6.39 20.91 23.93
CA PRO A 118 -5.41 21.43 22.97
C PRO A 118 -4.07 20.69 23.01
N VAL A 119 -3.64 20.21 24.18
CA VAL A 119 -2.40 19.45 24.38
C VAL A 119 -2.49 18.10 23.66
N ILE A 120 -3.60 17.39 23.85
CA ILE A 120 -3.86 16.11 23.16
C ILE A 120 -3.97 16.34 21.64
N PHE A 121 -4.70 17.36 21.20
CA PHE A 121 -4.79 17.71 19.78
C PHE A 121 -3.44 18.05 19.17
N ALA A 122 -2.53 18.70 19.91
CA ALA A 122 -1.19 18.99 19.38
C ALA A 122 -0.45 17.70 18.99
N LYS A 123 -0.47 16.67 19.85
CA LYS A 123 0.16 15.39 19.55
C LYS A 123 -0.63 14.58 18.51
N ALA A 124 -1.95 14.57 18.59
CA ALA A 124 -2.80 13.87 17.62
C ALA A 124 -2.63 14.45 16.20
N CYS A 125 -2.58 15.78 16.07
CA CYS A 125 -2.35 16.44 14.79
C CYS A 125 -0.94 16.16 14.23
N GLU A 126 0.08 16.08 15.09
CA GLU A 126 1.43 15.68 14.68
C GLU A 126 1.42 14.26 14.07
N ILE A 127 0.82 13.30 14.78
CA ILE A 127 0.72 11.92 14.30
C ILE A 127 -0.13 11.83 13.03
N PHE A 128 -1.25 12.54 12.98
CA PHE A 128 -2.13 12.58 11.82
C PHE A 128 -1.41 13.09 10.56
N VAL A 129 -0.63 14.17 10.67
CA VAL A 129 0.14 14.70 9.54
C VAL A 129 1.21 13.70 9.09
N LEU A 130 1.89 13.03 10.03
CA LEU A 130 2.88 12.01 9.71
C LEU A 130 2.26 10.80 8.99
N GLU A 131 1.15 10.28 9.51
CA GLU A 131 0.45 9.14 8.92
C GLU A 131 -0.08 9.47 7.52
N LEU A 132 -0.78 10.61 7.38
CA LEU A 132 -1.31 11.04 6.07
C LEU A 132 -0.16 11.21 5.07
N THR A 133 0.97 11.77 5.50
CA THR A 133 2.17 11.92 4.66
C THR A 133 2.74 10.57 4.26
N LEU A 134 2.84 9.61 5.19
CA LEU A 134 3.31 8.25 4.90
C LEU A 134 2.40 7.54 3.89
N CYS A 135 1.08 7.56 4.11
CA CYS A 135 0.11 7.00 3.19
C CYS A 135 0.20 7.63 1.80
N SER A 136 0.33 8.95 1.72
CA SER A 136 0.48 9.67 0.45
C SER A 136 1.82 9.36 -0.23
N TRP A 137 2.89 9.16 0.54
CA TRP A 137 4.21 8.83 0.00
C TRP A 137 4.22 7.49 -0.74
N ILE A 138 3.43 6.51 -0.29
CA ILE A 138 3.25 5.22 -0.98
C ILE A 138 2.84 5.45 -2.44
N HIS A 139 1.87 6.34 -2.69
CA HIS A 139 1.43 6.68 -4.04
C HIS A 139 2.49 7.43 -4.84
N THR A 140 3.30 8.25 -4.17
CA THR A 140 4.44 8.92 -4.81
C THR A 140 5.43 7.88 -5.35
N GLU A 141 5.75 6.87 -4.55
CA GLU A 141 6.69 5.79 -4.92
C GLU A 141 6.09 4.84 -5.96
N GLU A 142 4.81 4.50 -5.87
CA GLU A 142 4.09 3.71 -6.89
C GLU A 142 4.18 4.37 -8.28
N ASN A 143 4.13 5.70 -8.31
CA ASN A 143 4.30 6.50 -9.53
C ASN A 143 5.76 6.77 -9.91
N LYS A 144 6.73 6.16 -9.22
CA LYS A 144 8.18 6.32 -9.43
C LYS A 144 8.64 7.79 -9.32
N ARG A 145 7.94 8.58 -8.51
CA ARG A 145 8.27 9.97 -8.24
C ARG A 145 9.04 10.08 -6.93
N ARG A 146 9.69 11.24 -6.74
CA ARG A 146 10.36 11.64 -5.48
C ARG A 146 9.87 12.97 -4.95
N THR A 147 8.75 13.44 -5.49
CA THR A 147 8.09 14.69 -5.11
C THR A 147 6.64 14.35 -4.82
N LEU A 148 6.24 14.55 -3.57
CA LEU A 148 4.86 14.39 -3.11
C LEU A 148 3.98 15.41 -3.80
N GLN A 149 2.86 14.96 -4.37
CA GLN A 149 1.90 15.79 -5.07
C GLN A 149 0.53 15.74 -4.40
N LYS A 150 -0.33 16.71 -4.73
CA LYS A 150 -1.71 16.75 -4.22
C LYS A 150 -2.47 15.46 -4.55
N ASN A 151 -2.33 14.95 -5.77
CA ASN A 151 -3.01 13.73 -6.21
C ASN A 151 -2.64 12.49 -5.36
N ASP A 152 -1.43 12.46 -4.78
CA ASP A 152 -1.03 11.37 -3.87
C ASP A 152 -1.83 11.39 -2.56
N ILE A 153 -2.11 12.59 -2.05
CA ILE A 153 -2.92 12.79 -0.84
C ILE A 153 -4.37 12.40 -1.13
N VAL A 154 -4.89 12.79 -2.29
CA VAL A 154 -6.25 12.42 -2.73
C VAL A 154 -6.39 10.91 -2.85
N ALA A 155 -5.40 10.23 -3.43
CA ALA A 155 -5.39 8.78 -3.55
C ALA A 155 -5.29 8.09 -2.18
N ALA A 156 -4.44 8.59 -1.27
CA ALA A 156 -4.31 8.05 0.08
C ALA A 156 -5.61 8.13 0.88
N ILE A 157 -6.31 9.27 0.79
CA ILE A 157 -7.59 9.48 1.46
C ILE A 157 -8.65 8.53 0.90
N SER A 158 -8.68 8.35 -0.43
CA SER A 158 -9.63 7.45 -1.09
C SER A 158 -9.39 5.96 -0.76
N ARG A 159 -8.18 5.58 -0.34
CA ARG A 159 -7.81 4.19 0.00
C ARG A 159 -7.89 3.89 1.51
N THR A 160 -8.12 4.88 2.36
CA THR A 160 -8.02 4.73 3.82
C THR A 160 -9.30 5.22 4.50
N GLU A 161 -10.15 4.30 4.95
CA GLU A 161 -11.48 4.59 5.52
C GLU A 161 -11.45 5.60 6.67
N VAL A 162 -10.39 5.61 7.50
CA VAL A 162 -10.26 6.56 8.62
C VAL A 162 -10.15 8.03 8.16
N PHE A 163 -9.81 8.26 6.88
CA PHE A 163 -9.68 9.58 6.29
C PHE A 163 -10.94 10.06 5.56
N ASP A 164 -12.06 9.32 5.63
CA ASP A 164 -13.31 9.69 4.95
C ASP A 164 -13.85 11.07 5.37
N PHE A 165 -13.52 11.55 6.57
CA PHE A 165 -13.86 12.90 7.02
C PHE A 165 -13.24 14.03 6.16
N LEU A 166 -12.27 13.72 5.31
CA LEU A 166 -11.60 14.67 4.41
C LEU A 166 -12.21 14.73 3.01
N VAL A 167 -13.14 13.84 2.67
CA VAL A 167 -13.70 13.74 1.31
C VAL A 167 -14.35 15.06 0.86
N ASP A 168 -15.06 15.74 1.75
CA ASP A 168 -15.71 17.01 1.42
C ASP A 168 -14.77 18.23 1.46
N ILE A 169 -13.55 18.07 2.00
CA ILE A 169 -12.51 19.10 2.00
C ILE A 169 -11.74 19.11 0.68
N ILE A 170 -11.68 17.96 -0.01
CA ILE A 170 -10.97 17.80 -1.27
C ILE A 170 -11.90 18.14 -2.45
N PRO A 171 -11.49 19.00 -3.39
CA PRO A 171 -12.27 19.28 -4.58
C PRO A 171 -12.65 18.00 -5.34
N ARG A 172 -13.95 17.82 -5.62
CA ARG A 172 -14.48 16.61 -6.27
C ARG A 172 -13.88 16.32 -7.65
N ASP A 173 -13.37 17.32 -8.33
CA ASP A 173 -12.72 17.15 -9.63
C ASP A 173 -11.40 16.37 -9.53
N GLU A 174 -10.78 16.35 -8.35
CA GLU A 174 -9.53 15.64 -8.09
C GLU A 174 -9.77 14.19 -7.62
N LEU A 175 -10.95 13.88 -7.07
CA LEU A 175 -11.33 12.53 -6.61
C LEU A 175 -11.78 11.60 -7.74
N LYS A 176 -12.17 12.13 -8.90
CA LYS A 176 -12.76 11.35 -10.01
C LYS A 176 -11.74 10.65 -10.90
N GLU A 177 -10.45 10.98 -10.82
CA GLU A 177 -9.44 10.43 -11.74
C GLU A 177 -9.10 8.94 -11.50
N GLU A 178 -9.34 8.39 -10.30
CA GLU A 178 -9.07 6.96 -10.03
C GLU A 178 -10.27 6.02 -10.27
N GLY A 179 -11.49 6.56 -10.43
CA GLY A 179 -12.72 5.75 -10.45
C GLY A 179 -13.21 5.29 -11.83
N LEU A 180 -12.85 6.00 -12.91
CA LEU A 180 -13.41 5.74 -14.24
C LEU A 180 -12.36 6.04 -15.31
N GLY A 181 -11.77 4.98 -15.88
CA GLY A 181 -10.97 5.03 -17.10
C GLY A 181 -11.80 5.44 -18.32
N VAL A 182 -12.32 6.66 -18.34
CA VAL A 182 -12.82 7.29 -19.56
C VAL A 182 -11.64 8.01 -20.18
N THR A 183 -11.05 7.37 -21.19
CA THR A 183 -10.15 8.00 -22.14
C THR A 183 -10.82 9.27 -22.66
N LYS A 184 -10.30 10.45 -22.27
CA LYS A 184 -10.59 11.69 -22.98
C LYS A 184 -9.97 11.56 -24.36
N ALA A 185 -10.77 11.12 -25.33
CA ALA A 185 -10.47 11.35 -26.74
C ALA A 185 -10.36 12.87 -26.93
N ALA A 186 -9.19 13.33 -27.34
CA ALA A 186 -8.98 14.71 -27.74
C ALA A 186 -9.89 15.01 -28.96
N PRO A 187 -10.64 16.12 -28.97
CA PRO A 187 -11.24 16.59 -30.21
C PRO A 187 -10.13 17.19 -31.06
N PHE A 188 -9.82 16.53 -32.17
CA PHE A 188 -9.30 17.24 -33.33
C PHE A 188 -10.34 18.28 -33.74
N LEU A 189 -10.00 19.56 -33.60
CA LEU A 189 -10.18 20.65 -34.59
C LEU A 189 -9.70 21.97 -33.98
#